data_AF-A0A0C7MYQ0-F1
#
_entry.id   AF-A0A0C7MYQ0-F1
#
_cell.length_a   1.000
_cell.length_b   1.000
_cell.length_c   1.000
_cell.angle_alpha   90.00
_cell.angle_beta   90.00
_cell.angle_gamma   90.00
#
_symmetry.space_group_name_H-M   'P 1'
#
loop_
_entity.id
_entity.type
_entity.pdbx_description
1 polymer ?
#
loop_
_entity_poly.entity_id
_entity_poly.type
_entity_poly.pdbx_seq_one_letter_code
_entity_poly.pdbx_strand_id
1 'polypeptide(L)'
;MTSGDAEPTQEQRDPFGIDRLCVDYDYLLYKIHDYVSSIQLKTIETCEQQNRLIEQGIIEQVIDKNVNEVKKILAQCDGLESHFDMLDQLNGIVESFEPRLQKVIADHKDLQRR
;
A
#
# COMPACT_ATOMS: atom_id res chain seq x y z
N MET A 1 70.84 42.12 27.76
CA MET A 1 70.69 41.10 26.71
C MET A 1 69.47 40.26 27.04
N THR A 2 68.40 40.53 26.28
CA THR A 2 67.19 39.74 26.02
C THR A 2 66.83 38.61 27.00
N SER A 3 65.98 38.91 27.99
CA SER A 3 65.11 37.91 28.60
C SER A 3 64.04 37.55 27.56
N GLY A 4 64.08 36.32 27.06
CA GLY A 4 63.04 35.80 26.18
C GLY A 4 61.85 35.37 27.03
N ASP A 5 60.76 36.15 26.97
CA ASP A 5 59.45 35.68 27.42
C ASP A 5 59.01 34.56 26.46
N ALA A 6 59.12 33.32 26.93
CA ALA A 6 58.53 32.19 26.23
C ALA A 6 57.00 32.31 26.34
N GLU A 7 56.31 32.36 25.20
CA GLU A 7 54.85 32.33 25.17
C GLU A 7 54.34 31.07 25.90
N PRO A 8 53.33 31.20 26.78
CA PRO A 8 52.78 30.06 27.49
C PRO A 8 52.21 29.05 26.48
N THR A 9 52.59 27.79 26.63
CA THR A 9 52.05 26.68 25.82
C THR A 9 50.55 26.55 26.04
N GLN A 10 49.82 26.03 25.04
CA GLN A 10 48.36 25.91 25.08
C GLN A 10 47.85 25.13 26.32
N GLU A 11 48.63 24.18 26.83
CA GLU A 11 48.39 23.46 28.09
C GLU A 11 48.51 24.31 29.36
N GLN A 12 49.30 25.40 29.34
CA GLN A 12 49.36 26.39 30.41
C GLN A 12 48.20 27.39 30.35
N ARG A 13 47.62 27.61 29.16
CA ARG A 13 46.56 28.60 28.93
C ARG A 13 45.17 28.05 29.24
N ASP A 14 44.94 26.76 28.96
CA ASP A 14 43.70 26.05 29.27
C ASP A 14 43.99 24.68 29.92
N PRO A 15 44.48 24.65 31.17
CA PRO A 15 44.88 23.40 31.85
C PRO A 15 43.71 22.46 32.14
N PHE A 16 42.47 22.95 32.07
CA PHE A 16 41.26 22.17 32.31
C PHE A 16 40.47 21.85 31.03
N GLY A 17 40.91 22.36 29.87
CA GLY A 17 40.23 22.12 28.59
C GLY A 17 38.86 22.81 28.44
N ILE A 18 38.57 23.83 29.26
CA ILE A 18 37.25 24.48 29.32
C ILE A 18 37.01 25.33 28.06
N ASP A 19 38.02 26.05 27.60
CA ASP A 19 37.91 26.87 26.39
C ASP A 19 37.68 25.98 25.16
N ARG A 20 38.39 24.85 25.11
CA ARG A 20 38.17 23.82 24.08
C ARG A 20 36.76 23.23 24.16
N LEU A 21 36.29 22.90 25.36
CA LEU A 21 34.95 22.35 25.57
C LEU A 21 33.85 23.33 25.13
N CYS A 22 34.02 24.63 25.39
CA CYS A 22 33.09 25.66 24.92
C CYS A 22 33.02 25.71 23.40
N VAL A 23 34.16 25.67 22.72
CA VAL A 23 34.22 25.66 21.24
C VAL A 23 33.58 24.39 20.68
N ASP A 24 33.87 23.23 21.26
CA ASP A 24 33.28 21.95 20.85
C ASP A 24 31.75 21.94 21.07
N TYR A 25 31.28 22.57 22.14
CA TYR A 25 29.86 22.72 22.45
C TYR A 25 29.14 23.64 21.47
N ASP A 26 29.72 24.81 21.14
CA ASP A 26 29.16 25.72 20.15
C ASP A 26 29.09 25.07 18.76
N TYR A 27 30.13 24.30 18.40
CA TYR A 27 30.14 23.52 17.16
C TYR A 27 29.03 22.47 17.14
N LEU A 28 28.81 21.77 18.26
CA LEU A 28 27.73 20.79 18.39
C LEU A 28 26.35 21.44 18.25
N LEU A 29 26.13 22.60 18.90
CA LEU A 29 24.88 23.35 18.78
C LEU A 29 24.62 23.79 17.34
N TYR A 30 25.64 24.32 16.67
CA TYR A 30 25.55 24.70 15.26
C TYR A 30 25.17 23.50 14.38
N LYS A 31 25.82 22.36 14.58
CA LYS A 31 25.53 21.13 13.82
C LYS A 31 24.12 20.60 14.07
N ILE A 32 23.63 20.67 15.31
CA ILE A 32 22.25 20.29 15.66
C ILE A 32 21.27 21.24 14.96
N HIS A 33 21.52 22.54 15.00
CA HIS A 33 20.68 23.54 14.34
C HIS A 33 20.57 23.30 12.82
N ASP A 34 21.70 23.07 12.15
CA ASP A 34 21.74 22.77 10.73
C ASP A 34 20.98 21.47 10.40
N TYR A 35 21.15 20.44 11.23
CA TYR A 35 20.43 19.18 11.04
C TYR A 35 18.92 19.34 11.19
N VAL A 36 18.45 20.05 12.24
CA VAL A 36 17.03 20.34 12.45
C VAL A 36 16.46 21.16 11.29
N SER A 37 17.19 22.17 10.82
CA SER A 37 16.80 22.97 9.65
C SER A 37 16.66 22.13 8.39
N SER A 38 17.57 21.16 8.18
CA SER A 38 17.49 20.24 7.05
C SER A 38 16.28 19.32 7.10
N ILE A 39 15.90 18.85 8.30
CA ILE A 39 14.70 18.04 8.50
C ILE A 39 13.47 18.89 8.18
N GLN A 40 13.39 20.10 8.71
CA GLN A 40 12.26 21.01 8.46
C GLN A 40 12.06 21.25 6.97
N LEU A 41 13.13 21.57 6.23
CA LEU A 41 13.09 21.75 4.77
C LEU A 41 12.54 20.52 4.05
N LYS A 42 13.08 19.32 4.37
CA LYS A 42 12.61 18.06 3.77
C LYS A 42 11.16 17.75 4.10
N THR A 43 10.72 18.04 5.33
CA THR A 43 9.34 17.81 5.75
C THR A 43 8.40 18.72 4.97
N ILE A 44 8.71 20.01 4.84
CA ILE A 44 7.92 20.97 4.04
C ILE A 44 7.82 20.49 2.60
N GLU A 45 8.95 20.16 1.97
CA GLU A 45 9.00 19.69 0.58
C GLU A 45 8.14 18.44 0.37
N THR A 46 8.22 17.49 1.30
CA THR A 46 7.43 16.24 1.26
C THR A 46 5.93 16.52 1.39
N CYS A 47 5.53 17.37 2.34
CA CYS A 47 4.14 17.74 2.54
C CYS A 47 3.56 18.47 1.32
N GLU A 48 4.30 19.42 0.76
CA GLU A 48 3.88 20.12 -0.45
C GLU A 48 3.78 19.18 -1.65
N GLN A 49 4.71 18.25 -1.80
CA GLN A 49 4.68 17.28 -2.89
C GLN A 49 3.47 16.34 -2.77
N GLN A 50 3.15 15.84 -1.58
CA GLN A 50 1.94 15.06 -1.37
C GLN A 50 0.68 15.87 -1.63
N ASN A 51 0.63 17.13 -1.18
CA ASN A 51 -0.52 18.00 -1.43
C ASN A 51 -0.72 18.23 -2.94
N ARG A 52 0.35 18.44 -3.71
CA ARG A 52 0.27 18.53 -5.18
C ARG A 52 -0.27 17.26 -5.82
N LEU A 53 0.15 16.06 -5.36
CA LEU A 53 -0.37 14.79 -5.89
C LEU A 53 -1.87 14.61 -5.62
N ILE A 54 -2.35 15.11 -4.48
CA ILE A 54 -3.77 15.14 -4.12
C ILE A 54 -4.51 16.15 -5.00
N GLU A 55 -4.05 17.41 -5.07
CA GLU A 55 -4.67 18.49 -5.85
C GLU A 55 -4.71 18.21 -7.35
N GLN A 56 -3.69 17.52 -7.89
CA GLN A 56 -3.65 17.10 -9.29
C GLN A 56 -4.59 15.91 -9.60
N GLY A 57 -5.31 15.41 -8.60
CA GLY A 57 -6.28 14.31 -8.76
C GLY A 57 -5.64 12.97 -9.11
N ILE A 58 -4.31 12.83 -9.01
CA ILE A 58 -3.61 11.58 -9.34
C ILE A 58 -4.08 10.45 -8.43
N ILE A 59 -4.25 10.75 -7.14
CA ILE A 59 -4.75 9.77 -6.16
C ILE A 59 -6.22 9.45 -6.41
N GLU A 60 -7.05 10.45 -6.72
CA GLU A 60 -8.47 10.27 -7.05
C GLU A 60 -8.65 9.40 -8.30
N GLN A 61 -7.88 9.66 -9.36
CA GLN A 61 -7.89 8.87 -10.60
C GLN A 61 -7.48 7.41 -10.39
N VAL A 62 -6.51 7.14 -9.51
CA VAL A 62 -6.09 5.78 -9.19
C VAL A 62 -7.19 5.05 -8.42
N ILE A 63 -7.83 5.72 -7.46
CA ILE A 63 -8.95 5.16 -6.70
C ILE A 63 -10.13 4.87 -7.63
N ASP A 64 -10.51 5.82 -8.48
CA ASP A 64 -11.62 5.67 -9.43
C ASP A 64 -11.38 4.53 -10.42
N LYS A 65 -10.14 4.40 -10.92
CA LYS A 65 -9.75 3.28 -11.78
C LYS A 65 -9.94 1.95 -11.06
N ASN A 66 -9.43 1.84 -9.83
CA ASN A 66 -9.55 0.62 -9.04
C ASN A 66 -11.02 0.28 -8.74
N VAL A 67 -11.83 1.27 -8.39
CA VAL A 67 -13.27 1.09 -8.16
C VAL A 67 -13.98 0.58 -9.43
N ASN A 68 -13.64 1.13 -10.59
CA ASN A 68 -14.20 0.68 -11.87
C ASN A 68 -13.77 -0.75 -12.24
N GLU A 69 -12.52 -1.12 -11.97
CA GLU A 69 -12.04 -2.49 -12.17
C GLU A 69 -12.78 -3.48 -11.27
N VAL A 70 -12.98 -3.15 -9.98
CA VAL A 70 -13.76 -3.99 -9.05
C VAL A 70 -15.21 -4.14 -9.51
N LYS A 71 -15.87 -3.04 -9.94
CA LYS A 71 -17.23 -3.11 -10.50
C LYS A 71 -17.32 -4.03 -11.71
N LYS A 72 -16.30 -4.01 -12.58
CA LYS A 72 -16.24 -4.89 -13.74
C LYS A 72 -16.14 -6.37 -13.34
N ILE A 73 -15.33 -6.67 -12.33
CA ILE A 73 -15.19 -8.04 -11.79
C ILE A 73 -16.52 -8.51 -11.19
N LEU A 74 -17.20 -7.66 -10.41
CA LEU A 74 -18.52 -7.99 -9.85
C LEU A 74 -19.54 -8.32 -10.95
N ALA A 75 -19.61 -7.52 -12.01
CA ALA A 75 -20.50 -7.80 -13.13
C ALA A 75 -20.18 -9.14 -13.84
N GLN A 76 -18.90 -9.55 -13.86
CA GLN A 76 -18.51 -10.86 -14.39
C GLN A 76 -18.94 -11.99 -13.45
N CYS A 77 -18.88 -11.79 -12.14
CA CYS A 77 -19.39 -12.73 -11.15
C CYS A 77 -20.90 -12.90 -11.27
N ASP A 78 -21.66 -11.81 -11.45
CA ASP A 78 -23.12 -11.87 -11.66
C ASP A 78 -23.47 -12.66 -12.93
N GLY A 79 -22.70 -12.45 -14.01
CA GLY A 79 -22.84 -13.24 -15.23
C GLY A 79 -22.55 -14.73 -15.02
N LEU A 80 -21.53 -15.05 -14.21
CA LEU A 80 -21.19 -16.41 -13.85
C LEU A 80 -22.28 -17.08 -13.00
N GLU A 81 -22.89 -16.36 -12.07
CA GLU A 81 -24.02 -16.84 -11.26
C GLU A 81 -25.20 -17.23 -12.16
N SER A 82 -25.54 -16.40 -13.16
CA SER A 82 -26.57 -16.73 -14.15
C SER A 82 -26.25 -18.01 -14.94
N HIS A 83 -24.97 -18.28 -15.22
CA HIS A 83 -24.57 -19.55 -15.84
C HIS A 83 -24.78 -20.76 -14.92
N PHE A 84 -24.56 -20.61 -13.62
CA PHE A 84 -24.87 -21.65 -12.64
C PHE A 84 -26.37 -21.90 -12.53
N ASP A 85 -27.20 -20.85 -12.53
CA ASP A 85 -28.67 -21.01 -12.55
C ASP A 85 -29.15 -21.82 -13.77
N MET A 86 -28.55 -21.59 -14.95
CA MET A 86 -28.86 -22.36 -16.14
C MET A 86 -28.42 -23.83 -16.04
N LEU A 87 -27.29 -24.11 -15.37
CA LEU A 87 -26.84 -25.48 -15.13
C LEU A 87 -27.79 -26.23 -14.19
N ASP A 88 -28.30 -25.56 -13.15
CA ASP A 88 -29.27 -26.15 -12.23
C ASP A 88 -30.60 -26.48 -12.93
N GLN A 89 -31.05 -25.60 -13.84
CA GLN A 89 -32.21 -25.89 -14.68
C GLN A 89 -31.99 -27.12 -15.56
N LEU A 90 -30.80 -27.26 -16.16
CA LEU A 90 -30.43 -28.44 -16.93
C LEU A 90 -30.45 -29.70 -16.09
N ASN A 91 -29.93 -29.65 -14.86
CA ASN A 91 -29.97 -30.78 -13.94
C ASN A 91 -31.41 -31.21 -13.64
N GLY A 92 -32.33 -30.26 -13.38
CA GLY A 92 -33.75 -30.56 -13.18
C GLY A 92 -34.40 -31.24 -14.40
N ILE A 93 -34.01 -30.83 -15.62
CA ILE A 93 -34.48 -31.50 -16.85
C ILE A 93 -33.98 -32.95 -16.89
N VAL A 94 -32.71 -33.19 -16.62
CA VAL A 94 -32.09 -34.52 -16.62
C VAL A 94 -32.75 -35.43 -15.60
N GLU A 95 -32.93 -34.95 -14.36
CA GLU A 95 -33.62 -35.69 -13.29
C GLU A 95 -35.06 -36.06 -13.67
N SER A 96 -35.76 -35.20 -14.41
CA SER A 96 -37.12 -35.50 -14.88
C SER A 96 -37.16 -36.48 -16.06
N PHE A 97 -36.07 -36.63 -16.80
CA PHE A 97 -36.02 -37.42 -18.04
C PHE A 97 -36.01 -38.93 -17.76
N GLU A 98 -35.20 -39.36 -16.79
CA GLU A 98 -35.10 -40.77 -16.39
C GLU A 98 -36.46 -41.40 -16.01
N PRO A 99 -37.26 -40.82 -15.09
CA PRO A 99 -38.56 -41.40 -14.73
C PRO A 99 -39.56 -41.37 -15.90
N ARG A 100 -39.49 -40.36 -16.78
CA ARG A 100 -40.31 -40.31 -18.00
C ARG A 100 -39.94 -41.44 -18.96
N LEU A 101 -38.66 -41.71 -19.13
CA LEU A 101 -38.18 -42.81 -19.98
C LEU A 101 -38.59 -44.17 -19.41
N GLN A 102 -38.44 -44.37 -18.09
CA GLN A 102 -38.89 -45.59 -17.41
C GLN A 102 -40.38 -45.84 -17.60
N LYS A 103 -41.20 -44.78 -17.50
CA LYS A 103 -42.64 -44.87 -17.76
C LYS A 103 -42.94 -45.33 -19.18
N VAL A 104 -42.29 -44.74 -20.19
CA VAL A 104 -42.47 -45.14 -21.59
C VAL A 104 -42.06 -46.59 -21.83
N ILE A 105 -40.95 -47.03 -21.22
CA ILE A 105 -40.50 -48.43 -21.32
C ILE A 105 -41.52 -49.39 -20.69
N ALA A 106 -42.07 -49.03 -19.52
CA ALA A 106 -43.10 -49.83 -18.86
C ALA A 106 -44.37 -49.92 -19.70
N ASP A 107 -44.89 -48.78 -20.18
CA ASP A 107 -46.08 -48.71 -21.03
C ASP A 107 -45.91 -49.54 -22.32
N HIS A 108 -44.71 -49.52 -22.93
CA HIS A 108 -44.43 -50.31 -24.11
C HIS A 108 -44.42 -51.82 -23.84
N LYS A 109 -43.83 -52.25 -22.71
CA LYS A 109 -43.83 -53.68 -22.30
C LYS A 109 -45.24 -54.19 -22.05
N ASP A 110 -46.11 -53.37 -21.45
CA ASP A 110 -47.50 -53.75 -21.21
C ASP A 110 -48.31 -53.87 -22.50
N LEU A 111 -48.03 -53.01 -23.49
CA LEU A 111 -48.63 -53.11 -24.83
C LEU A 111 -48.19 -54.37 -25.60
N GLN A 112 -46.95 -54.85 -25.41
CA GLN A 112 -46.48 -56.10 -26.04
C GLN A 112 -46.98 -57.37 -25.36
N ARG A 113 -47.53 -57.28 -24.14
CA ARG A 113 -48.10 -58.42 -23.39
C ARG A 113 -49.60 -58.64 -23.63
N ARG A 114 -50.28 -57.69 -24.28
CA ARG A 114 -51.68 -57.83 -24.75
C ARG A 114 -51.72 -58.34 -26.18
#